data_AF-A0A0F9USQ9-F1
#
_entry.id   AF-A0A0F9USQ9-F1
#
_cell.length_a   1.000
_cell.length_b   1.000
_cell.length_c   1.000
_cell.angle_alpha   90.00
_cell.angle_beta   90.00
_cell.angle_gamma   90.00
#
_symmetry.space_group_name_H-M   'P 1'
#
loop_
_entity.id
_entity.type
_entity.pdbx_description
1 polymer ?
#
loop_
_entity_poly.entity_id
_entity_poly.type
_entity_poly.pdbx_seq_one_letter_code
_entity_poly.pdbx_strand_id
1 'polypeptide(L)' 'MAIELVAPSSAIDMIGPYLAAKVTCPFCNMENVLRRLEGPVSPVRAIDVCDHIRAHVIDDDGESMFEFEN' A
#
# COMPACT_ATOMS: atom_id res chain seq x y z
N MET A 1 -7.31 -19.60 -5.15
CA MET A 1 -6.73 -18.51 -4.35
C MET A 1 -5.73 -17.83 -5.26
N ALA A 2 -6.00 -16.59 -5.64
CA ALA A 2 -5.10 -15.77 -6.43
C ALA A 2 -4.45 -14.77 -5.47
N ILE A 3 -3.12 -14.75 -5.42
CA ILE A 3 -2.34 -13.82 -4.62
C ILE A 3 -1.61 -12.90 -5.59
N GLU A 4 -1.78 -11.60 -5.44
CA GLU A 4 -1.09 -10.60 -6.26
C GLU A 4 -0.31 -9.61 -5.41
N LEU A 5 0.95 -9.40 -5.79
CA LEU A 5 1.85 -8.42 -5.19
C LEU A 5 1.80 -7.15 -6.03
N VAL A 6 1.41 -6.04 -5.41
CA VAL A 6 1.26 -4.75 -6.08
C VAL A 6 2.12 -3.71 -5.39
N ALA A 7 2.97 -3.04 -6.18
CA ALA A 7 3.75 -1.90 -5.72
C ALA A 7 2.85 -0.68 -5.50
N PRO A 8 3.08 0.14 -4.45
CA PRO A 8 2.40 1.40 -4.29
C PRO A 8 2.73 2.33 -5.45
N SER A 9 1.75 3.14 -5.81
CA SER A 9 1.93 4.25 -6.73
C SER A 9 3.07 5.14 -6.27
N SER A 10 3.93 5.51 -7.22
CA SER A 10 4.99 6.51 -7.07
C SER A 10 4.44 7.95 -7.03
N ALA A 11 3.12 8.13 -7.20
CA ALA A 11 2.47 9.41 -7.03
C ALA A 11 2.57 9.86 -5.57
N ILE A 12 3.24 10.99 -5.34
CA ILE A 12 3.36 11.62 -4.04
C ILE A 12 2.04 12.33 -3.73
N ASP A 13 1.18 11.69 -2.95
CA ASP A 13 -0.05 12.32 -2.47
C ASP A 13 0.14 12.78 -1.02
N MET A 14 -0.15 14.06 -0.74
CA MET A 14 -0.02 14.62 0.61
C MET A 14 -1.40 14.73 1.25
N ILE A 15 -1.66 13.89 2.26
CA ILE A 15 -2.88 13.99 3.07
C ILE A 15 -2.52 14.70 4.37
N GLY A 16 -2.65 16.02 4.37
CA GLY A 16 -2.20 16.87 5.47
C GLY A 16 -0.66 16.92 5.56
N PRO A 17 -0.05 16.79 6.76
CA PRO A 17 1.41 16.82 6.91
C PRO A 17 2.09 15.47 6.61
N TYR A 18 1.40 14.51 6.00
CA TYR A 18 1.89 13.13 5.82
C TYR A 18 1.91 12.70 4.35
N LEU A 19 2.90 11.87 4.02
CA LEU A 19 3.02 11.19 2.73
C LEU A 19 2.06 9.99 2.68
N ALA A 20 1.14 10.01 1.73
CA ALA A 20 0.26 8.89 1.44
C ALA A 20 0.81 8.11 0.23
N ALA A 21 0.99 6.80 0.44
CA ALA A 21 1.12 5.84 -0.62
C ALA A 21 -0.28 5.36 -1.01
N LYS A 22 -0.46 5.05 -2.30
CA LYS A 22 -1.72 4.52 -2.83
C LYS A 22 -1.45 3.19 -3.51
N VAL A 23 -2.32 2.20 -3.34
CA VAL A 23 -2.18 0.93 -4.03
C VAL A 23 -3.56 0.45 -4.50
N THR A 24 -3.69 0.14 -5.78
CA THR A 24 -4.95 -0.29 -6.35
C THR A 24 -5.09 -1.80 -6.20
N CYS A 25 -6.18 -2.25 -5.59
CA CYS A 25 -6.47 -3.68 -5.49
C CYS A 25 -6.88 -4.23 -6.87
N PRO A 26 -6.25 -5.32 -7.35
CA PRO A 26 -6.56 -5.90 -8.66
C PRO A 26 -7.93 -6.59 -8.70
N PHE A 27 -8.46 -7.02 -7.54
CA PHE A 27 -9.73 -7.75 -7.46
C PHE A 27 -10.96 -6.85 -7.41
N CYS A 28 -10.96 -5.81 -6.56
CA CYS A 28 -12.10 -4.90 -6.41
C CYS A 28 -11.90 -3.53 -7.06
N ASN A 29 -10.75 -3.27 -7.70
CA ASN A 29 -10.38 -1.98 -8.30
C ASN A 29 -10.47 -0.77 -7.33
N MET A 30 -10.46 -1.03 -6.03
CA MET A 30 -10.47 0.02 -5.01
C MET A 30 -9.06 0.57 -4.81
N GLU A 31 -8.94 1.90 -4.79
CA GLU A 31 -7.69 2.58 -4.43
C GLU A 31 -7.53 2.55 -2.90
N ASN A 32 -6.52 1.81 -2.44
CA ASN A 32 -6.20 1.71 -1.02
C ASN A 32 -5.23 2.83 -0.65
N VAL A 33 -5.57 3.61 0.38
CA VAL A 33 -4.78 4.75 0.84
C VAL A 33 -4.05 4.40 2.13
N LEU A 34 -2.75 4.56 2.09
CA LEU A 34 -1.80 4.05 3.05
C LEU A 34 -0.90 5.19 3.52
N ARG A 35 -0.89 5.50 4.81
CA ARG A 35 -0.12 6.63 5.34
C ARG A 35 1.24 6.20 5.85
N ARG A 36 2.31 6.83 5.37
CA ARG A 36 3.66 6.68 5.95
C ARG A 36 3.79 7.63 7.15
N LEU A 37 4.09 7.08 8.32
CA LEU A 37 4.12 7.86 9.56
C LEU A 37 5.41 8.66 9.76
N GLU A 38 6.57 8.15 9.32
CA GLU A 38 7.88 8.73 9.71
C GLU A 38 8.96 8.73 8.61
N GLY A 39 8.74 8.11 7.43
CA GLY A 39 9.75 7.93 6.38
C GLY A 39 9.42 6.84 5.35
N PRO A 40 10.24 6.65 4.30
CA PRO A 40 9.97 5.67 3.24
C PRO A 40 9.95 4.22 3.74
N VAL A 41 10.75 3.87 4.74
CA VAL A 41 10.75 2.51 5.34
C VAL A 41 9.89 2.39 6.59
N SER A 42 9.12 3.44 6.93
CA SER A 42 8.33 3.46 8.17
C SER A 42 7.06 2.62 8.07
N PRO A 43 6.56 2.09 9.20
CA PRO A 43 5.31 1.34 9.24
C PRO A 43 4.17 2.17 8.65
N VAL A 44 3.39 1.51 7.81
CA VAL A 44 2.31 2.11 7.05
C VAL A 44 1.01 1.94 7.84
N ARG A 45 0.29 3.04 8.07
CA ARG A 45 -1.04 2.99 8.69
C ARG A 45 -2.11 3.04 7.62
N ALA A 46 -2.94 2.00 7.56
CA ALA A 46 -4.12 1.95 6.70
C ALA A 46 -5.09 3.08 7.06
N ILE A 47 -5.47 3.89 6.07
CA ILE A 47 -6.55 4.88 6.20
C ILE A 47 -7.83 4.29 5.62
N ASP A 48 -7.76 3.85 4.37
CA ASP A 48 -8.86 3.25 3.64
C ASP A 48 -8.31 2.07 2.83
N VAL A 49 -8.68 0.85 3.23
CA VAL A 49 -8.18 -0.39 2.63
C VAL A 49 -9.31 -1.39 2.46
N CYS A 50 -9.30 -2.11 1.35
CA CYS A 50 -10.22 -3.20 1.07
C CYS A 50 -9.81 -4.47 1.83
N ASP A 51 -10.78 -5.38 2.04
CA ASP A 51 -10.56 -6.64 2.76
C ASP A 51 -9.61 -7.64 2.04
N HIS A 52 -9.27 -7.37 0.78
CA HIS A 52 -8.36 -8.23 0.01
C HIS A 52 -6.89 -8.02 0.41
N ILE A 53 -6.54 -6.90 1.07
CA ILE A 53 -5.14 -6.67 1.48
C ILE A 53 -4.80 -7.58 2.66
N ARG A 54 -3.76 -8.39 2.51
CA ARG A 54 -3.33 -9.37 3.53
C ARG A 54 -2.05 -8.97 4.22
N ALA A 55 -1.07 -8.52 3.46
CA ALA A 55 0.24 -8.22 3.98
C ALA A 55 0.88 -7.02 3.28
N HIS A 56 1.81 -6.39 4.00
CA HIS A 56 2.75 -5.42 3.47
C HIS A 56 4.14 -6.02 3.66
N VAL A 57 4.85 -6.22 2.55
CA VAL A 57 6.22 -6.74 2.54
C VAL A 57 7.16 -5.67 1.98
N ILE A 58 8.40 -5.69 2.43
CA ILE A 58 9.47 -4.86 1.89
C ILE A 58 10.43 -5.82 1.21
N ASP A 59 10.72 -5.60 -0.07
CA ASP A 59 11.67 -6.44 -0.79
C ASP A 59 13.13 -6.12 -0.41
N ASP A 60 14.07 -6.91 -0.92
CA ASP A 60 15.50 -6.76 -0.65
C ASP A 60 16.07 -5.41 -1.14
N ASP A 61 15.38 -4.73 -2.07
CA ASP A 61 15.72 -3.39 -2.58
C ASP A 61 15.11 -2.25 -1.73
N GLY A 62 14.32 -2.59 -0.71
CA GLY A 62 13.67 -1.64 0.19
C GLY A 62 12.37 -1.06 -0.38
N GLU A 63 11.86 -1.59 -1.49
CA GLU A 63 10.58 -1.21 -2.05
C GLU A 63 9.44 -1.87 -1.27
N SER A 64 8.40 -1.09 -1.00
CA SER A 64 7.19 -1.61 -0.36
C SER A 64 6.33 -2.34 -1.39
N MET A 65 5.87 -3.54 -1.11
CA MET A 65 4.86 -4.25 -1.91
C MET A 65 3.70 -4.72 -1.04
N PHE A 66 2.50 -4.72 -1.61
CA PHE A 66 1.28 -5.12 -0.91
C PHE A 66 0.73 -6.40 -1.51
N GLU A 67 0.43 -7.36 -0.64
CA GLU A 67 -0.14 -8.65 -1.01
C GLU A 67 -1.67 -8.58 -0.94
N PHE A 68 -2.32 -8.91 -2.05
CA PHE A 68 -3.76 -9.04 -2.15
C PHE A 68 -4.16 -10.49 -2.37
N GLU A 69 -5.23 -10.92 -1.71
CA GLU A 69 -5.83 -12.26 -1.86
C GLU A 69 -7.33 -12.13 -2.16
N ASN A 70 -7.82 -12.91 -3.14
CA ASN A 70 -9.24 -13.03 -3.50
C ASN A 70 -9.92 -14.28 -2.94
#